data_AF-A0A2K6KTP3-F1
#
_entry.id   AF-A0A2K6KTP3-F1
#
_cell.length_a   1.000
_cell.length_b   1.000
_cell.length_c   1.000
_cell.angle_alpha   90.00
_cell.angle_beta   90.00
_cell.angle_gamma   90.00
#
_symmetry.space_group_name_H-M   'P 1'
#
loop_
_entity.id
_entity.type
_entity.pdbx_description
1 polymer ?
#
loop_
_entity_poly.entity_id
_entity_poly.type
_entity_poly.pdbx_seq_one_letter_code
_entity_poly.pdbx_strand_id
1 'polypeptide(L)'
;FQTIENEDEAERVLFSYGYGANVPTTAKRRLKQSVHLARRVLQLEKQNSLILKDLEHRKDQVTQLSQEVNNLNKRNPYEESHNLKKEKSALLQMKNQMALDLEQLLNHREELAAMKQILVKMHSKHSENSLLLTKTVSKNVTENQKSKTLNIPKEHEDNIFTPKPTLFTKKEAPEWSKKQKMKT
;
A
#
# COMPACT_ATOMS: atom_id res chain seq x y z
N PHE A 1 -1.96 53.96 9.82
CA PHE A 1 -1.62 54.79 10.98
C PHE A 1 -1.01 56.07 10.45
N GLN A 2 -1.75 57.18 10.51
CA GLN A 2 -1.26 58.47 10.06
C GLN A 2 -0.40 59.03 11.19
N THR A 3 0.90 59.18 10.95
CA THR A 3 1.82 59.84 11.88
C THR A 3 1.33 61.26 12.07
N ILE A 4 0.97 61.63 13.30
CA ILE A 4 0.66 63.02 13.63
C ILE A 4 2.02 63.73 13.71
N GLU A 5 2.47 64.24 12.57
CA GLU A 5 3.76 64.93 12.43
C GLU A 5 3.67 66.40 12.85
N ASN A 6 2.46 66.92 13.04
CA ASN A 6 2.21 68.31 13.39
C ASN A 6 1.79 68.46 14.86
N GLU A 7 2.57 69.23 15.61
CA GLU A 7 2.36 69.50 17.04
C GLU A 7 0.99 70.13 17.30
N ASP A 8 0.54 71.03 16.41
CA ASP A 8 -0.79 71.66 16.48
C ASP A 8 -1.96 70.66 16.34
N GLU A 9 -1.74 69.59 15.59
CA GLU A 9 -2.75 68.54 15.37
C GLU A 9 -2.78 67.58 16.55
N ALA A 10 -1.61 67.26 17.12
CA ALA A 10 -1.51 66.51 18.35
C ALA A 10 -2.21 67.24 19.51
N GLU A 11 -2.03 68.56 19.61
CA GLU A 11 -2.70 69.40 20.60
C GLU A 11 -4.23 69.44 20.41
N ARG A 12 -4.71 69.53 19.16
CA ARG A 12 -6.15 69.44 18.85
C ARG A 12 -6.75 68.10 19.27
N VAL A 13 -6.05 66.99 18.99
CA VAL A 13 -6.49 65.65 19.40
C VAL A 13 -6.48 65.53 20.91
N LEU A 14 -5.46 66.04 21.61
CA LEU A 14 -5.42 66.07 23.08
C LEU A 14 -6.55 66.92 23.67
N PHE A 15 -6.90 68.03 23.04
CA PHE A 15 -7.99 68.89 23.46
C PHE A 15 -9.37 68.20 23.37
N SER A 16 -9.63 67.43 22.31
CA SER A 16 -10.91 66.73 22.14
C SER A 16 -11.17 65.66 23.20
N TYR A 17 -10.11 65.09 23.79
CA TYR A 17 -10.20 64.18 24.94
C TYR A 17 -10.05 64.90 26.31
N GLY A 18 -10.02 66.23 26.35
CA GLY A 18 -10.00 67.04 27.57
C GLY A 18 -8.62 67.29 28.18
N TYR A 19 -7.53 67.03 27.45
CA TYR A 19 -6.15 67.17 27.93
C TYR A 19 -5.48 68.52 27.61
N GLY A 20 -6.13 69.42 26.86
CA GLY A 20 -5.57 70.71 26.40
C GLY A 20 -6.20 71.97 26.99
N ALA A 21 -7.09 71.88 27.98
CA ALA A 21 -7.65 73.07 28.62
C ALA A 21 -6.60 73.71 29.54
N ASN A 22 -6.29 75.00 29.33
CA ASN A 22 -5.45 75.87 30.17
C ASN A 22 -6.05 76.09 31.58
N VAL A 23 -6.26 75.01 32.33
CA VAL A 23 -6.36 75.05 33.79
C VAL A 23 -4.93 75.09 34.31
N PRO A 24 -4.58 75.88 35.34
CA PRO A 24 -3.26 75.81 35.99
C PRO A 24 -2.98 74.40 36.51
N THR A 25 -2.46 73.54 35.64
CA THR A 25 -2.03 72.18 35.96
C THR A 25 -0.58 72.31 36.35
N THR A 26 -0.30 72.12 37.63
CA THR A 26 1.08 72.03 38.11
C THR A 26 1.80 70.96 37.29
N ALA A 27 3.08 71.17 36.97
CA ALA A 27 3.89 70.20 36.21
C ALA A 27 3.75 68.76 36.76
N LYS A 28 3.54 68.64 38.08
CA LYS A 28 3.20 67.41 38.80
C LYS A 28 1.97 66.68 38.26
N ARG A 29 0.89 67.38 37.91
CA ARG A 29 -0.35 66.77 37.37
C ARG A 29 -0.12 66.20 35.98
N ARG A 30 0.58 66.94 35.10
CA ARG A 30 0.92 66.49 33.74
C ARG A 30 1.82 65.25 33.77
N LEU A 31 2.84 65.26 34.63
CA LEU A 31 3.70 64.11 34.84
C LEU A 31 2.92 62.89 35.35
N LYS A 32 1.98 63.08 36.28
CA LYS A 32 1.13 61.98 36.77
C LYS A 32 0.28 61.37 35.66
N GLN A 33 -0.26 62.20 34.76
CA GLN A 33 -1.04 61.73 33.61
C GLN A 33 -0.17 61.01 32.58
N SER A 34 0.99 61.55 32.23
CA SER A 34 1.90 60.90 31.27
C SER A 34 2.39 59.54 31.77
N VAL A 35 2.72 59.44 33.07
CA VAL A 35 3.09 58.16 33.71
C VAL A 35 1.93 57.17 33.69
N HIS A 36 0.70 57.63 33.94
CA HIS A 36 -0.48 56.75 33.88
C HIS A 36 -0.70 56.20 32.45
N LEU A 37 -0.61 57.07 31.44
CA LEU A 37 -0.71 56.69 30.03
C LEU A 37 0.41 55.71 29.64
N ALA A 38 1.66 55.99 30.01
CA ALA A 38 2.79 55.10 29.71
C ALA A 38 2.60 53.71 30.32
N ARG A 39 2.09 53.61 31.55
CA ARG A 39 1.75 52.32 32.17
C ARG A 39 0.63 51.59 31.43
N ARG A 40 -0.39 52.32 30.99
CA ARG A 40 -1.50 51.73 30.24
C ARG A 40 -1.04 51.24 28.87
N VAL A 41 -0.22 52.01 28.16
CA VAL A 41 0.38 51.62 26.87
C VAL A 41 1.21 50.36 27.04
N LEU A 42 2.12 50.31 28.03
CA LEU A 42 2.93 49.13 28.29
C LEU A 42 2.08 47.88 28.59
N GLN A 43 0.98 48.03 29.32
CA GLN A 43 0.06 46.93 29.59
C GLN A 43 -0.62 46.43 28.30
N LEU A 44 -1.06 47.36 27.44
CA LEU A 44 -1.67 47.03 26.15
C LEU A 44 -0.66 46.37 25.20
N GLU A 45 0.58 46.84 25.15
CA GLU A 45 1.66 46.22 24.37
C GLU A 45 1.92 44.77 24.81
N LYS A 46 1.96 44.53 26.12
CA LYS A 46 2.10 43.16 26.66
C LYS A 46 0.93 42.27 26.26
N GLN A 47 -0.30 42.78 26.33
CA GLN A 47 -1.49 42.04 25.90
C GLN A 47 -1.47 41.75 24.39
N ASN A 48 -1.14 42.74 23.57
CA ASN A 48 -1.03 42.57 22.12
C ASN A 48 0.04 41.54 21.76
N SER A 49 1.18 41.53 22.44
CA SER A 49 2.23 40.52 22.23
C SER A 49 1.73 39.09 22.51
N LEU A 50 0.92 38.89 23.55
CA LEU A 50 0.32 37.59 23.86
C LEU A 50 -0.70 37.18 22.80
N ILE A 51 -1.58 38.10 22.39
CA ILE A 51 -2.58 37.85 21.35
C ILE A 51 -1.91 37.51 20.02
N LEU A 52 -0.84 38.21 19.65
CA LEU A 52 -0.09 37.93 18.42
C LEU A 52 0.52 36.52 18.44
N LYS A 53 1.10 36.10 19.57
CA LYS A 53 1.63 34.73 19.72
C LYS A 53 0.54 33.67 19.60
N ASP A 54 -0.60 33.90 20.23
CA ASP A 54 -1.75 33.01 20.18
C ASP A 54 -2.37 32.94 18.77
N LEU A 55 -2.42 34.06 18.05
CA LEU A 55 -2.83 34.10 16.65
C LEU A 55 -1.88 33.33 15.74
N GLU A 56 -0.56 33.47 15.92
CA GLU A 56 0.41 32.71 15.13
C GLU A 56 0.28 31.22 15.40
N HIS A 57 0.12 30.81 16.67
CA HIS A 57 -0.12 29.41 17.01
C HIS A 57 -1.40 28.85 16.37
N ARG A 58 -2.51 29.61 16.43
CA ARG A 58 -3.75 29.21 15.76
C ARG A 58 -3.59 29.11 14.25
N LYS A 59 -2.87 30.04 13.63
CA LYS A 59 -2.58 30.02 12.20
C LYS A 59 -1.80 28.76 11.84
N ASP A 60 -0.77 28.42 12.60
CA ASP A 60 -0.01 27.17 12.40
C ASP A 60 -0.93 25.95 12.49
N GLN A 61 -1.78 25.86 13.52
CA GLN A 61 -2.76 24.79 13.65
C GLN A 61 -3.71 24.69 12.45
N VAL A 62 -4.24 25.82 11.98
CA VAL A 62 -5.12 25.87 10.80
C VAL A 62 -4.39 25.38 9.55
N THR A 63 -3.12 25.77 9.37
CA THR A 63 -2.33 25.30 8.22
C THR A 63 -2.08 23.80 8.27
N GLN A 64 -1.78 23.23 9.45
CA GLN A 64 -1.61 21.79 9.63
C GLN A 64 -2.90 21.03 9.33
N LEU A 65 -4.03 21.45 9.90
CA LEU A 65 -5.34 20.84 9.63
C LEU A 65 -5.72 20.94 8.16
N SER A 66 -5.46 22.08 7.52
CA SER A 66 -5.72 22.25 6.08
C SER A 66 -4.88 21.29 5.23
N GLN A 67 -3.62 21.04 5.61
CA GLN A 67 -2.76 20.06 4.94
C GLN A 67 -3.28 18.64 5.16
N GLU A 68 -3.70 18.29 6.38
CA GLU A 68 -4.27 16.98 6.69
C GLU A 68 -5.55 16.71 5.88
N VAL A 69 -6.47 17.66 5.84
CA VAL A 69 -7.69 17.58 5.02
C VAL A 69 -7.34 17.40 3.55
N ASN A 70 -6.36 18.13 3.02
CA ASN A 70 -5.92 17.97 1.63
C ASN A 70 -5.32 16.57 1.38
N ASN A 71 -4.52 16.06 2.31
CA ASN A 71 -3.94 14.72 2.21
C ASN A 71 -5.01 13.63 2.26
N LEU A 72 -6.00 13.74 3.15
CA LEU A 72 -7.14 12.83 3.21
C LEU A 72 -7.98 12.90 1.93
N ASN A 73 -8.21 14.11 1.41
CA ASN A 73 -8.92 14.31 0.15
C ASN A 73 -8.16 13.73 -1.05
N LYS A 74 -6.82 13.77 -1.06
CA LYS A 74 -5.99 13.08 -2.07
C LYS A 74 -6.05 11.57 -1.93
N ARG A 75 -6.11 11.06 -0.69
CA ARG A 75 -6.35 9.65 -0.38
C ARG A 75 -7.81 9.24 -0.63
N ASN A 76 -8.50 9.93 -1.55
CA ASN A 76 -9.91 9.74 -1.79
C ASN A 76 -10.22 8.25 -1.95
N PRO A 77 -11.13 7.67 -1.14
CA PRO A 77 -11.51 6.26 -1.24
C PRO A 77 -12.01 5.86 -2.63
N TYR A 78 -12.42 6.82 -3.48
CA TYR A 78 -12.76 6.55 -4.88
C TYR A 78 -11.58 6.04 -5.72
N GLU A 79 -10.37 6.57 -5.54
CA GLU A 79 -9.19 6.16 -6.32
C GLU A 79 -8.69 4.77 -5.90
N GLU A 80 -8.63 4.51 -4.60
CA GLU A 80 -8.29 3.19 -4.05
C GLU A 80 -9.35 2.16 -4.48
N SER A 81 -10.63 2.46 -4.32
CA SER A 81 -11.72 1.58 -4.77
C SER A 81 -11.69 1.34 -6.28
N HIS A 82 -11.35 2.32 -7.09
CA HIS A 82 -11.26 2.17 -8.55
C HIS A 82 -10.10 1.24 -8.94
N ASN A 83 -8.92 1.42 -8.34
CA ASN A 83 -7.76 0.57 -8.59
C ASN A 83 -8.00 -0.87 -8.15
N LEU A 84 -8.54 -1.09 -6.94
CA LEU A 84 -8.90 -2.43 -6.47
C LEU A 84 -9.95 -3.09 -7.39
N LYS A 85 -10.93 -2.33 -7.90
CA LYS A 85 -11.95 -2.85 -8.82
C LYS A 85 -11.31 -3.29 -10.14
N LYS A 86 -10.36 -2.52 -10.67
CA LYS A 86 -9.61 -2.85 -11.88
C LYS A 86 -8.78 -4.13 -11.68
N GLU A 87 -8.01 -4.22 -10.60
CA GLU A 87 -7.23 -5.41 -10.27
C GLU A 87 -8.13 -6.65 -10.10
N LYS A 88 -9.25 -6.51 -9.38
CA LYS A 88 -10.23 -7.59 -9.21
C LYS A 88 -10.77 -8.09 -10.55
N SER A 89 -11.04 -7.21 -11.51
CA SER A 89 -11.49 -7.62 -12.84
C SER A 89 -10.41 -8.37 -13.64
N ALA A 90 -9.16 -7.93 -13.57
CA ALA A 90 -8.04 -8.60 -14.22
C ALA A 90 -7.79 -10.00 -13.63
N LEU A 91 -7.85 -10.13 -12.31
CA LEU A 91 -7.73 -11.42 -11.62
C LEU A 91 -8.86 -12.39 -12.00
N LEU A 92 -10.09 -11.88 -12.09
CA LEU A 92 -11.23 -12.69 -12.50
C LEU A 92 -11.08 -13.18 -13.95
N GLN A 93 -10.62 -12.32 -14.86
CA GLN A 93 -10.34 -12.69 -16.25
C GLN A 93 -9.28 -13.79 -16.32
N MET A 94 -8.16 -13.63 -15.60
CA MET A 94 -7.10 -14.63 -15.57
C MET A 94 -7.58 -15.96 -14.97
N LYS A 95 -8.37 -15.90 -13.89
CA LYS A 95 -8.99 -17.10 -13.30
C LYS A 95 -9.85 -17.86 -14.32
N ASN A 96 -10.68 -17.14 -15.07
CA ASN A 96 -11.54 -17.75 -16.08
C ASN A 96 -10.72 -18.35 -17.24
N GLN A 97 -9.64 -17.68 -17.64
CA GLN A 97 -8.73 -18.22 -18.66
C GLN A 97 -8.07 -19.51 -18.19
N MET A 98 -7.55 -19.54 -16.96
CA MET A 98 -6.96 -20.76 -16.39
C MET A 98 -7.98 -21.90 -16.27
N ALA A 99 -9.24 -21.59 -15.97
CA ALA A 99 -10.31 -22.59 -15.95
C ALA A 99 -10.56 -23.18 -17.34
N LEU A 100 -10.56 -22.34 -18.38
CA LEU A 100 -10.68 -22.78 -19.78
C LEU A 100 -9.49 -23.65 -20.20
N ASP A 101 -8.27 -23.22 -19.91
CA ASP A 101 -7.05 -23.97 -20.25
C ASP A 101 -7.05 -25.36 -19.58
N LEU A 102 -7.56 -25.45 -18.34
CA LEU A 102 -7.70 -26.70 -17.61
C LEU A 102 -8.74 -27.64 -18.25
N GLU A 103 -9.88 -27.11 -18.70
CA GLU A 103 -10.89 -27.87 -19.43
C GLU A 103 -10.34 -28.46 -20.72
N GLN A 104 -9.60 -27.65 -21.50
CA GLN A 104 -8.95 -28.10 -22.72
C GLN A 104 -7.93 -29.23 -22.46
N LEU A 105 -7.11 -29.09 -21.42
CA LEU A 105 -6.13 -30.11 -21.06
C LEU A 105 -6.77 -31.44 -20.65
N LEU A 106 -7.87 -31.38 -19.90
CA LEU A 106 -8.65 -32.55 -19.52
C LEU A 106 -9.25 -33.23 -20.75
N ASN A 107 -9.84 -32.46 -21.67
CA ASN A 107 -10.39 -33.00 -22.91
C ASN A 107 -9.31 -33.71 -23.75
N HIS A 108 -8.13 -33.09 -23.94
CA HIS A 108 -7.02 -33.72 -24.66
C HIS A 108 -6.54 -35.01 -23.98
N ARG A 109 -6.53 -35.07 -22.65
CA ARG A 109 -6.18 -36.29 -21.90
C ARG A 109 -7.19 -37.41 -22.16
N GLU A 110 -8.48 -37.10 -22.20
CA GLU A 110 -9.54 -38.06 -22.49
C GLU A 110 -9.45 -38.58 -23.93
N GLU A 111 -9.23 -37.70 -24.90
CA GLU A 111 -9.00 -38.06 -26.30
C GLU A 111 -7.79 -39.01 -26.45
N LEU A 112 -6.66 -38.66 -25.82
CA LEU A 112 -5.46 -39.51 -25.83
C LEU A 112 -5.70 -40.87 -25.17
N ALA A 113 -6.46 -40.92 -24.07
CA ALA A 113 -6.81 -42.17 -23.41
C ALA A 113 -7.68 -43.05 -24.33
N ALA A 114 -8.66 -42.47 -25.02
CA ALA A 114 -9.50 -43.17 -25.99
C ALA A 114 -8.66 -43.72 -27.16
N MET A 115 -7.76 -42.90 -27.72
CA MET A 115 -6.85 -43.33 -28.79
C MET A 115 -5.95 -44.48 -28.35
N LYS A 116 -5.37 -44.42 -27.14
CA LYS A 116 -4.55 -45.50 -26.57
C LYS A 116 -5.34 -46.79 -26.44
N GLN A 117 -6.58 -46.74 -25.97
CA GLN A 117 -7.43 -47.92 -25.87
C GLN A 117 -7.72 -48.55 -27.24
N ILE A 118 -8.01 -47.74 -28.26
CA ILE A 118 -8.23 -48.24 -29.63
C ILE A 118 -6.97 -48.93 -30.16
N LEU A 119 -5.80 -48.32 -29.96
CA LEU A 119 -4.51 -48.88 -30.39
C LEU A 119 -4.25 -50.25 -29.72
N VAL A 120 -4.46 -50.35 -28.41
CA VAL A 120 -4.34 -51.63 -27.67
C VAL A 120 -5.33 -52.67 -28.22
N LYS A 121 -6.60 -52.29 -28.47
CA LYS A 121 -7.60 -53.18 -29.07
C LYS A 121 -7.22 -53.62 -30.48
N MET A 122 -6.56 -52.78 -31.28
CA MET A 122 -6.07 -53.15 -32.62
C MET A 122 -4.88 -54.12 -32.55
N HIS A 123 -3.93 -53.88 -31.64
CA HIS A 123 -2.77 -54.76 -31.47
C HIS A 123 -3.12 -56.12 -30.86
N SER A 124 -4.11 -56.22 -29.95
CA SER A 124 -4.53 -57.53 -29.43
C SER A 124 -5.20 -58.39 -30.51
N LYS A 125 -5.99 -57.78 -31.40
CA LYS A 125 -6.61 -58.47 -32.55
C LYS A 125 -5.59 -59.01 -33.57
N HIS A 126 -4.45 -58.34 -33.75
CA HIS A 126 -3.36 -58.83 -34.59
C HIS A 126 -2.44 -59.84 -33.88
N SER A 127 -2.30 -59.74 -32.55
CA SER A 127 -1.53 -60.70 -31.74
C SER A 127 -2.20 -62.07 -31.65
N GLU A 128 -3.53 -62.13 -31.50
CA GLU A 128 -4.27 -63.39 -31.46
C GLU A 128 -4.22 -64.14 -32.81
N ASN A 129 -4.20 -63.41 -33.93
CA ASN A 129 -4.06 -63.98 -35.27
C ASN A 129 -2.61 -64.39 -35.62
N SER A 130 -1.59 -63.86 -34.94
CA SER A 130 -0.18 -64.22 -35.16
C SER A 130 0.28 -65.43 -34.34
N LEU A 131 -0.47 -65.83 -33.30
CA LEU A 131 -0.08 -66.92 -32.39
C LEU A 131 -0.42 -68.32 -32.95
N LEU A 132 -1.17 -68.39 -34.07
CA LEU A 132 -1.50 -69.65 -34.75
C LEU A 132 -0.60 -69.99 -35.95
N LEU A 133 0.28 -69.09 -36.41
CA LEU A 133 1.06 -69.31 -37.65
C LEU A 133 2.55 -69.64 -37.45
N THR A 134 3.07 -69.69 -36.21
CA THR A 134 4.51 -69.78 -35.95
C THR A 134 4.99 -71.10 -35.35
N LYS A 135 4.18 -72.18 -35.39
CA LYS A 135 4.56 -73.48 -34.82
C LYS A 135 5.25 -74.45 -35.78
N THR A 136 5.70 -74.01 -36.94
CA THR A 136 6.49 -74.84 -37.86
C THR A 136 7.69 -74.09 -38.42
N VAL A 137 8.88 -74.70 -38.29
CA VAL A 137 10.17 -74.35 -38.94
C VAL A 137 10.99 -73.29 -38.17
N SER A 138 11.88 -73.68 -37.26
CA SER A 138 13.25 -74.19 -37.48
C SER A 138 14.31 -73.08 -37.62
N LYS A 139 15.27 -73.08 -36.68
CA LYS A 139 16.73 -72.83 -36.84
C LYS A 139 17.15 -71.44 -37.37
N ASN A 140 17.74 -70.58 -36.53
CA ASN A 140 19.16 -70.43 -36.15
C ASN A 140 19.91 -69.34 -36.96
N VAL A 141 21.02 -68.88 -36.37
CA VAL A 141 22.08 -67.96 -36.88
C VAL A 141 22.02 -66.51 -36.39
N THR A 142 22.96 -66.27 -35.48
CA THR A 142 23.52 -65.03 -34.95
C THR A 142 24.16 -64.17 -36.04
N GLU A 143 23.88 -62.87 -36.08
CA GLU A 143 24.87 -61.82 -36.36
C GLU A 143 24.22 -60.45 -36.13
N ASN A 144 24.74 -59.63 -35.21
CA ASN A 144 24.80 -58.18 -35.45
C ASN A 144 25.77 -57.47 -34.51
N GLN A 145 26.42 -56.48 -35.12
CA GLN A 145 27.68 -55.85 -34.76
C GLN A 145 27.56 -54.81 -33.61
N LYS A 146 28.70 -54.65 -32.92
CA LYS A 146 29.08 -53.59 -31.95
C LYS A 146 28.74 -52.17 -32.48
N SER A 147 28.36 -51.15 -31.69
CA SER A 147 29.08 -50.66 -30.51
C SER A 147 28.37 -49.51 -29.74
N LYS A 148 28.70 -49.44 -28.45
CA LYS A 148 28.84 -48.26 -27.56
C LYS A 148 27.57 -47.50 -27.12
N THR A 149 27.19 -47.76 -25.86
CA THR A 149 26.63 -46.74 -24.96
C THR A 149 27.45 -46.76 -23.68
N LEU A 150 28.14 -45.64 -23.40
CA LEU A 150 28.98 -45.42 -22.22
C LEU A 150 28.29 -44.37 -21.33
N ASN A 151 27.76 -44.85 -20.19
CA ASN A 151 27.58 -44.24 -18.86
C ASN A 151 27.18 -42.76 -18.68
N ILE A 152 26.14 -42.53 -17.85
CA ILE A 152 25.94 -41.49 -16.77
C ILE A 152 24.42 -41.50 -16.37
N PRO A 153 24.00 -41.28 -15.09
CA PRO A 153 23.91 -42.29 -14.04
C PRO A 153 22.46 -42.46 -13.52
N LYS A 154 22.25 -43.43 -12.61
CA LYS A 154 21.03 -43.54 -11.79
C LYS A 154 20.82 -42.25 -10.99
N GLU A 155 19.87 -41.41 -11.39
CA GLU A 155 19.41 -40.27 -10.60
C GLU A 155 17.95 -40.49 -10.19
N HIS A 156 17.81 -40.85 -8.91
CA HIS A 156 16.74 -40.55 -7.97
C HIS A 156 15.31 -40.32 -8.49
N GLU A 157 14.43 -41.25 -8.09
CA GLU A 157 12.95 -41.16 -8.04
C GLU A 157 12.46 -40.07 -7.05
N ASP A 158 13.02 -38.86 -7.07
CA ASP A 158 12.72 -37.83 -6.04
C ASP A 158 12.11 -36.53 -6.61
N ASN A 159 11.74 -36.46 -7.90
CA ASN A 159 11.11 -35.27 -8.49
C ASN A 159 9.57 -35.29 -8.51
N ILE A 160 8.95 -36.03 -7.60
CA ILE A 160 7.55 -35.80 -7.23
C ILE A 160 7.56 -35.11 -5.87
N PHE A 161 7.53 -33.78 -5.89
CA PHE A 161 7.30 -32.98 -4.68
C PHE A 161 5.84 -33.13 -4.28
N THR A 162 5.53 -34.21 -3.58
CA THR A 162 4.29 -34.32 -2.81
C THR A 162 4.51 -33.56 -1.49
N PRO A 163 3.86 -32.40 -1.28
CA PRO A 163 3.98 -31.72 -0.01
C PRO A 163 3.37 -32.61 1.07
N LYS A 164 4.08 -32.77 2.18
CA LYS A 164 3.57 -33.51 3.33
C LYS A 164 2.27 -32.84 3.82
N PRO A 165 1.26 -33.61 4.25
CA PRO A 165 0.00 -33.06 4.73
C PRO A 165 0.26 -32.12 5.92
N THR A 166 -0.34 -30.94 5.84
CA THR A 166 -0.22 -29.92 6.89
C THR A 166 -0.87 -30.42 8.17
N LEU A 167 -0.05 -30.84 9.13
CA LEU A 167 -0.51 -31.21 10.46
C LEU A 167 -0.58 -29.96 11.33
N PHE A 168 -1.80 -29.46 11.54
CA PHE A 168 -2.07 -28.40 12.51
C PHE A 168 -1.89 -28.94 13.92
N THR A 169 -0.69 -28.84 14.47
CA THR A 169 -0.46 -29.11 15.89
C THR A 169 -0.98 -27.93 16.72
N LYS A 170 -1.64 -28.19 17.87
CA LYS A 170 -2.07 -27.14 18.83
C LYS A 170 -0.89 -26.46 19.56
N LYS A 171 0.33 -26.53 19.02
CA LYS A 171 1.49 -25.84 19.59
C LYS A 171 1.36 -24.35 19.27
N GLU A 172 1.74 -23.56 20.26
CA GLU A 172 1.65 -22.10 20.23
C GLU A 172 2.37 -21.52 18.99
N ALA A 173 1.82 -20.43 18.45
CA ALA A 173 2.30 -19.84 17.20
C ALA A 173 3.78 -19.43 17.31
N PRO A 174 4.60 -19.66 16.27
CA PRO A 174 6.03 -19.34 16.30
C PRO A 174 6.30 -17.87 16.64
N GLU A 175 7.37 -17.62 17.39
CA GLU A 175 7.76 -16.31 17.96
C GLU A 175 7.82 -15.15 16.94
N TRP A 176 8.08 -15.44 15.65
CA TRP A 176 8.07 -14.40 14.61
C TRP A 176 6.70 -13.73 14.42
N SER A 177 5.59 -14.40 14.78
CA SER A 177 4.24 -13.86 14.74
C SER A 177 3.93 -12.84 15.85
N LYS A 178 4.75 -12.80 16.91
CA LYS A 178 4.55 -11.89 18.06
C LYS A 178 5.10 -10.48 17.82
N LYS A 179 5.87 -10.25 16.75
CA LYS A 179 6.57 -8.97 16.48
C LYS A 179 5.69 -7.84 15.92
N GLN A 180 4.39 -8.06 15.69
CA GLN A 180 3.52 -7.06 15.05
C GLN A 180 2.72 -6.19 16.03
N LYS A 181 2.87 -6.37 17.35
CA LYS A 181 2.09 -5.63 18.35
C LYS A 181 2.93 -4.69 19.23
N MET A 182 3.72 -3.80 18.63
CA MET A 182 4.20 -2.60 19.34
C MET A 182 4.36 -1.44 18.36
N LYS A 183 3.27 -0.69 18.19
CA LYS A 183 3.27 0.75 17.93
C LYS A 183 2.02 1.34 18.59
N THR A 184 2.18 1.79 19.83
CA THR A 184 1.34 2.80 20.47
C THR A 184 2.28 3.70 21.24
#